data_AF-A0A1U9QWW6-F1
#
_entry.id   AF-A0A1U9QWW6-F1
#
_cell.length_a   1.000
_cell.length_b   1.000
_cell.length_c   1.000
_cell.angle_alpha   90.00
_cell.angle_beta   90.00
_cell.angle_gamma   90.00
#
_symmetry.space_group_name_H-M   'P 1'
#
loop_
_entity.id
_entity.type
_entity.pdbx_description
1 polymer ?
#
loop_
_entity_poly.entity_id
_entity_poly.type
_entity_poly.pdbx_seq_one_letter_code
_entity_poly.pdbx_strand_id
1 'polypeptide(L)'
;MSRKKSAKYAAHAFKNEIDRILAFVQEAEDSKLTDQAMTWTYELALIKTAVAFEHLMLECIVCAVNNDTGTISSQTGINFPKHLTDEVCEYLVTGGGYFDFKGRDGLLKVLKQFMPPTHYLPTAVKDPKFKDALDQLVALRNFAAHESPASKAKVLNVLKLQRIGSAGAWVKRQGRFQKLAFRLTDLADSISTAAPY
;
A
#
# COMPACT_ATOMS: atom_id res chain seq x y z
N MET A 1 -19.30 21.65 -1.90
CA MET A 1 -19.53 20.22 -2.20
C MET A 1 -18.17 19.56 -2.26
N SER A 2 -17.88 18.59 -1.38
CA SER A 2 -16.65 17.81 -1.46
C SER A 2 -16.61 17.09 -2.80
N ARG A 3 -15.48 17.19 -3.50
CA ARG A 3 -15.30 16.55 -4.80
C ARG A 3 -15.22 15.04 -4.54
N LYS A 4 -16.07 14.27 -5.20
CA LYS A 4 -16.12 12.80 -5.09
C LYS A 4 -14.71 12.22 -5.22
N LYS A 5 -14.28 11.38 -4.27
CA LYS A 5 -12.98 10.69 -4.36
C LYS A 5 -12.91 9.91 -5.68
N SER A 6 -11.75 9.94 -6.32
CA SER A 6 -11.46 9.30 -7.61
C SER A 6 -10.28 8.37 -7.43
N ALA A 7 -10.36 7.16 -7.97
CA ALA A 7 -9.25 6.22 -7.89
C ALA A 7 -8.06 6.70 -8.74
N LYS A 8 -8.31 7.45 -9.81
CA LYS A 8 -7.26 8.13 -10.59
C LYS A 8 -6.56 9.21 -9.78
N TYR A 9 -7.33 10.02 -9.05
CA TYR A 9 -6.76 11.04 -8.16
C TYR A 9 -5.92 10.39 -7.05
N ALA A 10 -6.43 9.34 -6.40
CA ALA A 10 -5.71 8.59 -5.38
C ALA A 10 -4.40 8.02 -5.91
N ALA A 11 -4.41 7.42 -7.11
CA ALA A 11 -3.21 6.91 -7.77
C ALA A 11 -2.19 8.01 -8.07
N HIS A 12 -2.64 9.19 -8.53
CA HIS A 12 -1.76 10.32 -8.76
C HIS A 12 -1.17 10.87 -7.45
N ALA A 13 -1.99 11.02 -6.41
CA ALA A 13 -1.55 11.46 -5.09
C ALA A 13 -0.50 10.50 -4.50
N PHE A 14 -0.71 9.18 -4.64
CA PHE A 14 0.27 8.18 -4.24
C PHE A 14 1.61 8.34 -4.98
N LYS A 15 1.58 8.51 -6.31
CA LYS A 15 2.81 8.70 -7.10
C LYS A 15 3.58 9.94 -6.66
N ASN A 16 2.88 11.06 -6.45
CA ASN A 16 3.50 12.30 -5.96
C ASN A 16 4.14 12.10 -4.58
N GLU A 17 3.52 11.29 -3.71
CA GLU A 17 4.10 10.99 -2.40
C GLU A 17 5.33 10.06 -2.51
N ILE A 18 5.32 9.09 -3.43
CA ILE A 18 6.51 8.27 -3.73
C ILE A 18 7.66 9.15 -4.25
N ASP A 19 7.39 10.11 -5.13
CA ASP A 19 8.40 11.02 -5.64
C ASP A 19 9.03 11.86 -4.51
N ARG A 20 8.21 12.34 -3.56
CA ARG A 20 8.69 13.04 -2.35
C ARG A 20 9.56 12.14 -1.47
N ILE A 21 9.17 10.89 -1.27
CA ILE A 21 9.94 9.93 -0.48
C ILE A 21 11.28 9.60 -1.16
N LEU A 22 11.29 9.44 -2.49
CA LEU A 22 12.52 9.24 -3.25
C LEU A 22 13.44 10.47 -3.16
N ALA A 23 12.89 11.68 -3.26
CA ALA A 23 13.63 12.92 -3.08
C ALA A 23 14.23 13.03 -1.66
N PHE A 24 13.48 12.66 -0.62
CA PHE A 24 13.97 12.60 0.76
C PHE A 24 15.17 11.65 0.92
N VAL A 25 15.11 10.47 0.30
CA VAL A 25 16.24 9.53 0.30
C VAL A 25 17.43 10.12 -0.43
N GLN A 26 17.22 10.76 -1.59
CA GLN A 26 18.30 11.39 -2.36
C GLN A 26 18.98 12.52 -1.58
N GLU A 27 18.20 13.39 -0.94
CA GLU A 27 18.73 14.47 -0.09
C GLU A 27 19.62 13.93 1.04
N ALA A 28 19.22 12.81 1.64
CA ALA A 28 20.00 12.13 2.67
C ALA A 28 21.30 11.50 2.12
N GLU A 29 21.28 10.94 0.90
CA GLU A 29 22.49 10.43 0.23
C GLU A 29 23.49 11.55 -0.06
N ASP A 30 23.01 12.69 -0.54
CA ASP A 30 23.82 13.86 -0.86
C ASP A 30 24.44 14.51 0.39
N SER A 31 23.76 14.35 1.54
CA SER A 31 24.19 14.87 2.84
C SER A 31 25.34 14.07 3.49
N LYS A 32 25.81 12.98 2.89
CA LYS A 32 26.93 12.14 3.38
C LYS A 32 26.76 11.69 4.84
N LEU A 33 25.56 11.23 5.18
CA LEU A 33 25.26 10.66 6.49
C LEU A 33 26.16 9.45 6.82
N THR A 34 26.26 9.12 8.11
CA THR A 34 26.91 7.87 8.54
C THR A 34 26.14 6.66 8.00
N ASP A 35 26.80 5.50 7.88
CA ASP A 35 26.15 4.28 7.36
C ASP A 35 24.92 3.85 8.19
N GLN A 36 24.97 4.09 9.51
CA GLN A 36 23.85 3.83 10.41
C GLN A 36 22.70 4.81 10.20
N ALA A 37 22.99 6.12 10.13
CA ALA A 37 21.97 7.13 9.85
C ALA A 37 21.29 6.88 8.50
N MET A 38 22.06 6.51 7.47
CA MET A 38 21.51 6.15 6.17
C MET A 38 20.61 4.91 6.24
N THR A 39 20.97 3.93 7.07
CA THR A 39 20.13 2.73 7.31
C THR A 39 18.77 3.12 7.87
N TRP A 40 18.74 4.01 8.87
CA TRP A 40 17.50 4.51 9.47
C TRP A 40 16.68 5.37 8.50
N THR A 41 17.33 6.20 7.67
CA THR A 41 16.65 6.94 6.59
C THR A 41 15.86 6.01 5.69
N TYR A 42 16.48 4.90 5.25
CA TYR A 42 15.83 3.91 4.41
C TYR A 42 14.70 3.14 5.12
N GLU A 43 14.80 2.91 6.42
CA GLU A 43 13.72 2.33 7.23
C GLU A 43 12.52 3.27 7.34
N LEU A 44 12.78 4.57 7.57
CA LEU A 44 11.72 5.57 7.56
C LEU A 44 11.08 5.68 6.18
N ALA A 45 11.86 5.64 5.10
CA ALA A 45 11.34 5.68 3.74
C ALA A 45 10.43 4.48 3.43
N LEU A 46 10.76 3.28 3.92
CA LEU A 46 9.90 2.09 3.84
C LEU A 46 8.56 2.29 4.58
N ILE A 47 8.60 2.82 5.80
CA ILE A 47 7.40 3.09 6.59
C ILE A 47 6.51 4.11 5.88
N LYS A 48 7.09 5.22 5.40
CA LYS A 48 6.35 6.25 4.65
C LYS A 48 5.77 5.73 3.34
N THR A 49 6.49 4.87 2.63
CA THR A 49 5.99 4.20 1.41
C THR A 49 4.78 3.33 1.72
N ALA A 50 4.81 2.60 2.85
CA ALA A 50 3.70 1.76 3.26
C ALA A 50 2.46 2.56 3.63
N VAL A 51 2.62 3.65 4.39
CA VAL A 51 1.52 4.56 4.74
C VAL A 51 0.88 5.16 3.48
N ALA A 52 1.71 5.63 2.54
CA ALA A 52 1.21 6.16 1.26
C ALA A 52 0.41 5.11 0.49
N PHE A 53 0.88 3.86 0.47
CA PHE A 53 0.20 2.76 -0.21
C PHE A 53 -1.10 2.33 0.49
N GLU A 54 -1.14 2.37 1.82
CA GLU A 54 -2.36 2.13 2.60
C GLU A 54 -3.42 3.19 2.33
N HIS A 55 -3.03 4.46 2.25
CA HIS A 55 -3.92 5.54 1.84
C HIS A 55 -4.45 5.33 0.41
N LEU A 56 -3.59 4.95 -0.55
CA LEU A 56 -4.03 4.64 -1.91
C LEU A 56 -5.13 3.57 -1.92
N MET A 57 -4.89 2.45 -1.22
CA MET A 57 -5.85 1.35 -1.17
C MET A 57 -7.15 1.77 -0.48
N LEU A 58 -7.06 2.46 0.65
CA LEU A 58 -8.23 2.94 1.39
C LEU A 58 -9.08 3.88 0.53
N GLU A 59 -8.49 4.87 -0.14
CA GLU A 59 -9.21 5.78 -1.02
C GLU A 59 -9.86 5.07 -2.20
N CYS A 60 -9.18 4.07 -2.78
CA CYS A 60 -9.77 3.26 -3.86
C CYS A 60 -10.96 2.41 -3.37
N ILE A 61 -10.90 1.86 -2.16
CA ILE A 61 -12.02 1.11 -1.57
C ILE A 61 -13.18 2.06 -1.24
N VAL A 62 -12.90 3.21 -0.62
CA VAL A 62 -13.91 4.24 -0.32
C VAL A 62 -14.61 4.68 -1.59
N CYS A 63 -13.86 4.97 -2.66
CA CYS A 63 -14.42 5.29 -3.98
C CYS A 63 -15.31 4.16 -4.52
N ALA A 64 -14.88 2.89 -4.41
CA ALA A 64 -15.66 1.76 -4.87
C ALA A 64 -16.99 1.62 -4.09
N VAL A 65 -16.94 1.67 -2.75
CA VAL A 65 -18.14 1.57 -1.89
C VAL A 65 -19.08 2.75 -2.08
N ASN A 66 -18.55 3.96 -2.24
CA ASN A 66 -19.34 5.17 -2.51
C ASN A 66 -20.10 5.08 -3.85
N ASN A 67 -19.52 4.40 -4.83
CA ASN A 67 -20.12 4.19 -6.15
C ASN A 67 -21.13 3.04 -6.18
N ASP A 68 -20.85 1.96 -5.46
CA ASP A 68 -21.68 0.76 -5.43
C ASP A 68 -21.64 0.09 -4.05
N THR A 69 -22.76 0.20 -3.32
CA THR A 69 -22.95 -0.44 -2.01
C THR A 69 -23.47 -1.88 -2.11
N GLY A 70 -23.72 -2.41 -3.31
CA GLY A 70 -24.36 -3.71 -3.52
C GLY A 70 -23.59 -4.87 -2.90
N THR A 71 -22.26 -4.86 -3.00
CA THR A 71 -21.44 -5.94 -2.41
C THR A 71 -21.52 -5.94 -0.89
N ILE A 72 -21.33 -4.77 -0.25
CA ILE A 72 -21.37 -4.68 1.21
C ILE A 72 -22.79 -4.92 1.74
N SER A 73 -23.83 -4.48 1.03
CA SER A 73 -25.22 -4.80 1.37
C SER A 73 -25.48 -6.31 1.33
N SER A 74 -25.01 -7.00 0.29
CA SER A 74 -25.17 -8.45 0.19
C SER A 74 -24.42 -9.21 1.28
N GLN A 75 -23.27 -8.71 1.75
CA GLN A 75 -22.48 -9.39 2.78
C GLN A 75 -22.99 -9.15 4.20
N THR A 76 -23.51 -7.95 4.46
CA THR A 76 -23.98 -7.57 5.80
C THR A 76 -25.47 -7.83 6.00
N GLY A 77 -26.24 -8.00 4.93
CA GLY A 77 -27.70 -8.04 4.97
C GLY A 77 -28.34 -6.67 5.25
N ILE A 78 -27.56 -5.59 5.26
CA ILE A 78 -28.02 -4.22 5.51
C ILE A 78 -28.24 -3.51 4.17
N ASN A 79 -29.42 -2.93 3.98
CA ASN A 79 -29.71 -2.10 2.82
C ASN A 79 -29.08 -0.72 3.02
N PHE A 80 -27.96 -0.46 2.35
CA PHE A 80 -27.31 0.85 2.37
C PHE A 80 -27.96 1.77 1.32
N PRO A 81 -28.02 3.09 1.58
CA PRO A 81 -28.32 4.07 0.55
C PRO A 81 -27.41 3.91 -0.67
N LYS A 82 -27.90 4.35 -1.83
CA LYS A 82 -27.14 4.34 -3.09
C LYS A 82 -25.87 5.20 -3.03
N HIS A 83 -25.87 6.23 -2.17
CA HIS A 83 -24.75 7.13 -1.97
C HIS A 83 -24.49 7.25 -0.47
N LEU A 84 -23.30 6.83 -0.05
CA LEU A 84 -22.78 7.03 1.30
C LEU A 84 -21.78 8.18 1.28
N THR A 85 -21.59 8.92 2.37
CA THR A 85 -20.51 9.90 2.41
C THR A 85 -19.16 9.20 2.49
N ASP A 86 -18.08 9.89 2.10
CA ASP A 86 -16.73 9.33 2.13
C ASP A 86 -16.35 8.88 3.56
N GLU A 87 -16.77 9.62 4.59
CA GLU A 87 -16.51 9.31 5.99
C GLU A 87 -17.22 8.04 6.44
N VAL A 88 -18.46 7.82 5.98
CA VAL A 88 -19.19 6.58 6.27
C VAL A 88 -18.54 5.40 5.55
N CYS A 89 -18.14 5.57 4.29
CA CYS A 89 -17.39 4.55 3.56
C CYS A 89 -16.07 4.21 4.25
N GLU A 90 -15.33 5.22 4.72
CA GLU A 90 -14.07 5.02 5.43
C GLU A 90 -14.29 4.27 6.75
N TYR A 91 -15.33 4.63 7.51
CA TYR A 91 -15.70 3.92 8.73
C TYR A 91 -16.10 2.47 8.47
N LEU A 92 -16.83 2.19 7.37
CA LEU A 92 -17.18 0.82 6.99
C LEU A 92 -15.95 -0.04 6.67
N VAL A 93 -14.90 0.57 6.12
CA VAL A 93 -13.66 -0.14 5.77
C VAL A 93 -12.76 -0.34 6.99
N THR A 94 -12.67 0.66 7.87
CA THR A 94 -11.70 0.68 8.98
C THR A 94 -12.29 0.26 10.33
N GLY A 95 -13.62 0.30 10.49
CA GLY A 95 -14.30 0.11 11.77
C GLY A 95 -13.90 1.15 12.83
N GLY A 96 -13.45 2.34 12.41
CA GLY A 96 -12.90 3.37 13.31
C GLY A 96 -11.44 3.15 13.72
N GLY A 97 -10.79 2.12 13.18
CA GLY A 97 -9.38 1.81 13.39
C GLY A 97 -8.48 2.28 12.24
N TYR A 98 -7.30 1.66 12.16
CA TYR A 98 -6.34 1.89 11.07
C TYR A 98 -6.51 0.87 9.95
N PHE A 99 -6.37 1.30 8.69
CA PHE A 99 -6.39 0.39 7.55
C PHE A 99 -5.05 -0.36 7.42
N ASP A 100 -5.06 -1.67 7.68
CA ASP A 100 -3.89 -2.55 7.52
C ASP A 100 -4.27 -3.87 6.82
N PHE A 101 -3.27 -4.51 6.21
CA PHE A 101 -3.42 -5.78 5.51
C PHE A 101 -2.13 -6.62 5.51
N LYS A 102 -2.29 -7.94 5.44
CA LYS A 102 -1.17 -8.91 5.47
C LYS A 102 -0.72 -9.31 4.06
N GLY A 103 0.11 -8.49 3.43
CA GLY A 103 0.64 -8.73 2.09
C GLY A 103 -0.44 -8.77 1.01
N ARG A 104 -0.11 -9.27 -0.18
CA ARG A 104 -1.06 -9.26 -1.31
C ARG A 104 -2.34 -10.03 -1.02
N ASP A 105 -2.21 -11.24 -0.47
CA ASP A 105 -3.37 -12.11 -0.25
C ASP A 105 -4.27 -11.59 0.88
N GLY A 106 -3.68 -10.92 1.89
CA GLY A 106 -4.42 -10.18 2.91
C GLY A 106 -5.22 -9.03 2.29
N LEU A 107 -4.58 -8.22 1.44
CA LEU A 107 -5.25 -7.13 0.73
C LEU A 107 -6.40 -7.65 -0.14
N LEU A 108 -6.19 -8.71 -0.91
CA LEU A 108 -7.25 -9.33 -1.73
C LEU A 108 -8.42 -9.85 -0.88
N LYS A 109 -8.18 -10.33 0.34
CA LYS A 109 -9.25 -10.71 1.27
C LYS A 109 -10.06 -9.50 1.73
N VAL A 110 -9.39 -8.39 2.05
CA VAL A 110 -10.05 -7.12 2.39
C VAL A 110 -10.89 -6.63 1.23
N LEU A 111 -10.32 -6.56 0.02
CA LEU A 111 -11.04 -6.07 -1.17
C LEU A 111 -12.33 -6.86 -1.45
N LYS A 112 -12.29 -8.18 -1.30
CA LYS A 112 -13.48 -9.05 -1.50
C LYS A 112 -14.64 -8.73 -0.58
N GLN A 113 -14.41 -8.02 0.53
CA GLN A 113 -15.49 -7.60 1.43
C GLN A 113 -16.31 -6.45 0.85
N PHE A 114 -15.72 -5.67 -0.06
CA PHE A 114 -16.29 -4.40 -0.51
C PHE A 114 -16.65 -4.39 -2.00
N MET A 115 -16.10 -5.30 -2.80
CA MET A 115 -16.32 -5.32 -4.24
C MET A 115 -16.20 -6.74 -4.83
N PRO A 116 -16.83 -7.01 -5.99
CA PRO A 116 -16.73 -8.32 -6.63
C PRO A 116 -15.31 -8.59 -7.14
N PRO A 117 -14.93 -9.87 -7.33
CA PRO A 117 -13.60 -10.23 -7.84
C PRO A 117 -13.33 -9.73 -9.27
N THR A 118 -14.37 -9.39 -10.02
CA THR A 118 -14.30 -8.82 -11.38
C THR A 118 -14.07 -7.31 -11.39
N HIS A 119 -14.12 -6.64 -10.23
CA HIS A 119 -13.83 -5.21 -10.13
C HIS A 119 -12.37 -4.92 -10.53
N TYR A 120 -12.12 -3.73 -11.09
CA TYR A 120 -10.80 -3.35 -11.61
C TYR A 120 -9.71 -3.40 -10.53
N LEU A 121 -10.03 -3.02 -9.29
CA LEU A 121 -9.07 -2.92 -8.20
C LEU A 121 -8.53 -4.31 -7.75
N PRO A 122 -9.36 -5.31 -7.40
CA PRO A 122 -8.89 -6.68 -7.17
C PRO A 122 -8.15 -7.26 -8.35
N THR A 123 -8.58 -6.94 -9.57
CA THR A 123 -7.95 -7.43 -10.81
C THR A 123 -6.51 -6.90 -10.93
N ALA A 124 -6.30 -5.60 -10.71
CA ALA A 124 -4.98 -4.97 -10.71
C ALA A 124 -4.08 -5.54 -9.60
N VAL A 125 -4.58 -5.65 -8.36
CA VAL A 125 -3.82 -6.18 -7.21
C VAL A 125 -3.46 -7.66 -7.39
N LYS A 126 -4.30 -8.43 -8.08
CA LYS A 126 -4.08 -9.87 -8.33
C LYS A 126 -3.03 -10.14 -9.41
N ASP A 127 -2.65 -9.14 -10.22
CA ASP A 127 -1.63 -9.31 -11.26
C ASP A 127 -0.34 -9.90 -10.63
N PRO A 128 0.13 -11.08 -11.09
CA PRO A 128 1.32 -11.74 -10.56
C PRO A 128 2.56 -10.83 -10.53
N LYS A 129 2.69 -9.88 -11.45
CA LYS A 129 3.86 -8.99 -11.53
C LYS A 129 4.04 -8.09 -10.29
N PHE A 130 2.97 -7.86 -9.53
CA PHE A 130 2.99 -7.03 -8.32
C PHE A 130 3.10 -7.84 -7.02
N LYS A 131 3.04 -9.17 -7.08
CA LYS A 131 3.02 -10.01 -5.88
C LYS A 131 4.23 -9.76 -4.99
N ASP A 132 5.41 -9.83 -5.57
CA ASP A 132 6.65 -9.70 -4.82
C ASP A 132 6.77 -8.31 -4.19
N ALA A 133 6.43 -7.24 -4.92
CA ALA A 133 6.47 -5.88 -4.39
C ALA A 133 5.53 -5.68 -3.19
N LEU A 134 4.30 -6.19 -3.25
CA LEU A 134 3.34 -6.09 -2.16
C LEU A 134 3.77 -6.91 -0.94
N ASP A 135 4.22 -8.14 -1.15
CA ASP A 135 4.68 -8.99 -0.06
C ASP A 135 5.97 -8.44 0.58
N GLN A 136 6.87 -7.85 -0.23
CA GLN A 136 8.09 -7.18 0.23
C GLN A 136 7.78 -5.92 1.04
N LEU A 137 6.89 -5.04 0.55
CA LEU A 137 6.51 -3.81 1.26
C LEU A 137 6.04 -4.12 2.68
N VAL A 138 5.10 -5.07 2.83
CA VAL A 138 4.54 -5.43 4.13
C VAL A 138 5.57 -6.11 5.04
N ALA A 139 6.40 -7.01 4.50
CA ALA A 139 7.42 -7.67 5.31
C ALA A 139 8.49 -6.67 5.79
N LEU A 140 9.01 -5.85 4.88
CA LEU A 140 10.08 -4.89 5.16
C LEU A 140 9.63 -3.78 6.09
N ARG A 141 8.43 -3.21 5.91
CA ARG A 141 7.90 -2.17 6.82
C ARG A 141 7.74 -2.71 8.25
N ASN A 142 7.25 -3.95 8.39
CA ASN A 142 7.03 -4.54 9.71
C ASN A 142 8.36 -4.85 10.41
N PHE A 143 9.37 -5.27 9.65
CA PHE A 143 10.70 -5.47 10.22
C PHE A 143 11.39 -4.14 10.58
N ALA A 144 11.24 -3.11 9.75
CA ALA A 144 11.72 -1.75 10.04
C ALA A 144 11.07 -1.17 11.30
N ALA A 145 9.78 -1.42 11.53
CA ALA A 145 9.05 -0.84 12.65
C ALA A 145 9.23 -1.60 13.98
N HIS A 146 9.41 -2.93 13.94
CA HIS A 146 9.35 -3.75 15.16
C HIS A 146 10.63 -4.49 15.51
N GLU A 147 11.50 -4.76 14.54
CA GLU A 147 12.76 -5.52 14.70
C GLU A 147 12.63 -6.86 15.46
N SER A 148 11.42 -7.42 15.53
CA SER A 148 11.13 -8.64 16.29
C SER A 148 11.59 -9.90 15.55
N PRO A 149 11.86 -11.03 16.25
CA PRO A 149 12.18 -12.30 15.60
C PRO A 149 11.15 -12.75 14.56
N ALA A 150 9.86 -12.51 14.84
CA ALA A 150 8.77 -12.84 13.92
C ALA A 150 8.82 -11.99 12.63
N SER A 151 9.02 -10.68 12.75
CA SER A 151 9.13 -9.78 11.59
C SER A 151 10.38 -10.10 10.76
N LYS A 152 11.51 -10.41 11.40
CA LYS A 152 12.74 -10.86 10.73
C LYS A 152 12.53 -12.17 9.96
N ALA A 153 11.92 -13.18 10.59
CA ALA A 153 11.62 -14.45 9.95
C ALA A 153 10.73 -14.28 8.70
N LYS A 154 9.75 -13.37 8.78
CA LYS A 154 8.87 -13.06 7.64
C LYS A 154 9.65 -12.43 6.48
N VAL A 155 10.54 -11.48 6.74
CA VAL A 155 11.39 -10.87 5.70
C VAL A 155 12.33 -11.89 5.07
N LEU A 156 12.98 -12.75 5.87
CA LEU A 156 13.84 -13.82 5.35
C LEU A 156 13.09 -14.75 4.40
N ASN A 157 11.86 -15.12 4.75
CA ASN A 157 11.02 -15.95 3.90
C ASN A 157 10.62 -15.24 2.58
N VAL A 158 10.15 -14.00 2.67
CA VAL A 158 9.69 -13.23 1.49
C VAL A 158 10.84 -12.92 0.54
N LEU A 159 12.01 -12.56 1.07
CA LEU A 159 13.19 -12.24 0.27
C LEU A 159 14.01 -13.48 -0.13
N LYS A 160 13.63 -14.67 0.36
CA LYS A 160 14.36 -15.93 0.16
C LYS A 160 15.84 -15.82 0.59
N LEU A 161 16.07 -15.24 1.75
CA LEU A 161 17.40 -15.01 2.33
C LEU A 161 17.63 -15.91 3.55
N GLN A 162 18.91 -16.23 3.81
CA GLN A 162 19.33 -16.95 5.01
C GLN A 162 19.60 -15.99 6.19
N ARG A 163 20.07 -14.78 5.90
CA ARG A 163 20.40 -13.76 6.91
C ARG A 163 20.06 -12.37 6.39
N ILE A 164 19.69 -11.50 7.32
CA ILE A 164 19.47 -10.07 7.10
C ILE A 164 19.88 -9.30 8.36
N GLY A 165 20.50 -8.14 8.17
CA GLY A 165 20.84 -7.21 9.25
C GLY A 165 19.59 -6.46 9.71
N SER A 166 19.19 -5.45 8.93
CA SER A 166 17.94 -4.70 9.09
C SER A 166 17.23 -4.53 7.74
N ALA A 167 16.00 -4.00 7.75
CA ALA A 167 15.27 -3.70 6.53
C ALA A 167 15.98 -2.59 5.72
N GLY A 168 16.40 -1.52 6.38
CA GLY A 168 17.11 -0.39 5.77
C GLY A 168 18.42 -0.81 5.13
N ALA A 169 19.20 -1.64 5.83
CA ALA A 169 20.48 -2.13 5.34
C ALA A 169 20.33 -2.99 4.07
N TRP A 170 19.19 -3.66 3.92
CA TRP A 170 18.88 -4.42 2.71
C TRP A 170 18.42 -3.54 1.56
N VAL A 171 17.50 -2.60 1.78
CA VAL A 171 16.93 -1.76 0.70
C VAL A 171 17.88 -0.68 0.19
N LYS A 172 18.82 -0.21 1.03
CA LYS A 172 19.81 0.83 0.65
C LYS A 172 20.81 0.40 -0.43
N ARG A 173 20.85 -0.89 -0.76
CA ARG A 173 21.83 -1.46 -1.71
C ARG A 173 21.19 -1.73 -3.06
N GLN A 174 21.97 -1.57 -4.13
CA GLN A 174 21.63 -2.02 -5.49
C GLN A 174 20.30 -1.45 -6.05
N GLY A 175 19.91 -0.25 -5.60
CA GLY A 175 18.68 0.42 -5.99
C GLY A 175 17.41 -0.35 -5.61
N ARG A 176 17.45 -1.20 -4.57
CA ARG A 176 16.30 -2.06 -4.20
C ARG A 176 15.10 -1.25 -3.73
N PHE A 177 15.32 -0.19 -2.94
CA PHE A 177 14.24 0.71 -2.54
C PHE A 177 13.54 1.34 -3.74
N GLN A 178 14.32 1.94 -4.65
CA GLN A 178 13.79 2.57 -5.86
C GLN A 178 13.03 1.58 -6.75
N LYS A 179 13.55 0.35 -6.94
CA LYS A 179 12.84 -0.71 -7.67
C LYS A 179 11.51 -1.07 -7.01
N LEU A 180 11.46 -1.18 -5.68
CA LEU A 180 10.22 -1.44 -4.95
C LEU A 180 9.22 -0.30 -5.15
N ALA A 181 9.66 0.94 -4.96
CA ALA A 181 8.84 2.13 -5.17
C ALA A 181 8.24 2.17 -6.59
N PHE A 182 9.06 1.94 -7.63
CA PHE A 182 8.61 1.92 -9.01
C PHE A 182 7.61 0.79 -9.31
N ARG A 183 7.78 -0.40 -8.72
CA ARG A 183 6.79 -1.47 -8.85
C ARG A 183 5.45 -1.12 -8.21
N LEU A 184 5.45 -0.35 -7.13
CA LEU A 184 4.22 0.13 -6.50
C LEU A 184 3.57 1.25 -7.33
N THR A 185 4.35 2.13 -7.95
CA THR A 185 3.80 3.14 -8.88
C THR A 185 3.25 2.51 -10.16
N ASP A 186 3.88 1.45 -10.68
CA ASP A 186 3.34 0.66 -11.80
C ASP A 186 1.95 0.09 -11.47
N LEU A 187 1.73 -0.36 -10.22
CA LEU A 187 0.42 -0.81 -9.75
C LEU A 187 -0.56 0.37 -9.67
N ALA A 188 -0.13 1.52 -9.17
CA ALA A 188 -0.97 2.72 -9.16
C ALA A 188 -1.38 3.15 -10.58
N ASP A 189 -0.49 3.06 -11.57
CA ASP A 189 -0.80 3.33 -12.98
C ASP A 189 -1.78 2.29 -13.55
N SER A 190 -1.62 1.01 -13.20
CA SER A 190 -2.56 -0.06 -13.54
C SER A 190 -3.96 0.22 -12.98
N ILE A 191 -4.04 0.70 -11.73
CA ILE A 191 -5.31 1.08 -11.09
C ILE A 191 -5.92 2.31 -11.78
N SER A 192 -5.13 3.35 -12.00
CA SER A 192 -5.57 4.60 -12.65
C SER A 192 -6.10 4.35 -14.06
N THR A 193 -5.43 3.52 -14.83
CA THR A 193 -5.81 3.17 -16.22
C THR A 193 -7.13 2.41 -16.26
N ALA A 194 -7.34 1.47 -15.33
CA ALA A 194 -8.53 0.63 -15.30
C ALA A 194 -9.73 1.28 -14.59
N ALA A 195 -9.49 2.31 -13.77
CA ALA A 195 -10.55 3.00 -13.05
C ALA A 195 -11.47 3.77 -14.01
N PRO A 196 -12.80 3.68 -13.85
CA PRO A 196 -13.73 4.46 -14.66
C PRO A 196 -13.64 5.97 -14.35
N TYR A 197 -13.28 6.34 -13.11
CA TYR A 197 -13.21 7.72 -12.60
C TYR A 197 -11.97 7.97 -11.74
#